data_AF-A0A511SVA6-F1
#
_entry.id   AF-A0A511SVA6-F1
#
_cell.length_a   1.000
_cell.length_b   1.000
_cell.length_c   1.000
_cell.angle_alpha   90.00
_cell.angle_beta   90.00
_cell.angle_gamma   90.00
#
_symmetry.space_group_name_H-M   'P 1'
#
loop_
_entity.id
_entity.type
_entity.pdbx_description
1 polymer ?
#
loop_
_entity_poly.entity_id
_entity_poly.type
_entity_poly.pdbx_seq_one_letter_code
_entity_poly.pdbx_strand_id
1 'polypeptide(L)'
;MSRSKDRGSDFQRQFEGAPMLDGLLELSGSPYDTAEVLARMQAAHAKGRPQGDVIPGLFEGEPRFPSPDIARKLYQNLLGLWDLVAEGRVVRLEDGERPPRPKKSRPVAPADFHPGEPSSEFVETAWRYLEDDEKARTRLMHAFENRQDALLGALDAAGLTDEGYGVARHLLFELYAMLELGWSPGVASVRPAALVADTTAPPVPESLRTYAAEALFEAEQDEVQPLTAQELEVVRTLVQRGLAALWGARKGR
;
A
#
# COMPACT_ATOMS: atom_id res chain seq x y z
N MET A 1 6.91 30.27 40.19
CA MET A 1 7.69 29.70 39.06
C MET A 1 6.75 28.83 38.24
N SER A 2 6.67 29.15 36.96
CA SER A 2 5.68 28.85 35.92
C SER A 2 5.05 27.46 35.87
N ARG A 3 3.72 27.42 35.95
CA ARG A 3 2.89 26.40 35.29
C ARG A 3 2.78 26.79 33.81
N SER A 4 3.47 26.08 32.92
CA SER A 4 3.23 26.22 31.49
C SER A 4 1.83 25.70 31.18
N LYS A 5 0.98 26.60 30.68
CA LYS A 5 -0.24 26.31 29.92
C LYS A 5 0.14 25.38 28.77
N ASP A 6 -0.37 24.15 28.76
CA ASP A 6 -0.53 23.44 27.52
C ASP A 6 -1.98 23.60 27.05
N ARG A 7 -2.13 24.19 25.87
CA ARG A 7 -3.41 24.56 25.26
C ARG A 7 -3.98 23.34 24.57
N GLY A 8 -4.59 22.43 25.33
CA GLY A 8 -5.54 21.49 24.75
C GLY A 8 -6.77 22.26 24.29
N SER A 9 -6.87 22.58 22.99
CA SER A 9 -8.13 23.07 22.44
C SER A 9 -9.18 21.98 22.61
N ASP A 10 -10.24 22.25 23.38
CA ASP A 10 -11.33 21.31 23.66
C ASP A 10 -11.86 20.64 22.38
N PHE A 11 -12.25 19.36 22.49
CA PHE A 11 -12.87 18.64 21.39
C PHE A 11 -14.29 19.19 21.13
N GLN A 12 -14.45 20.03 20.11
CA GLN A 12 -15.74 20.64 19.75
C GLN A 12 -16.27 20.03 18.45
N ARG A 13 -17.48 19.47 18.48
CA ARG A 13 -18.19 18.96 17.29
C ARG A 13 -18.73 20.16 16.52
N GLN A 14 -17.97 20.64 15.55
CA GLN A 14 -18.31 21.83 14.78
C GLN A 14 -17.98 21.61 13.31
N PHE A 15 -18.96 21.80 12.44
CA PHE A 15 -18.75 21.86 11.00
C PHE A 15 -18.26 23.26 10.62
N GLU A 16 -16.99 23.36 10.22
CA GLU A 16 -16.32 24.60 9.84
C GLU A 16 -16.59 24.99 8.38
N GLY A 17 -17.17 24.09 7.58
CA GLY A 17 -17.58 24.31 6.20
C GLY A 17 -17.06 23.26 5.23
N ALA A 18 -17.65 23.22 4.04
CA ALA A 18 -17.30 22.24 3.00
C ALA A 18 -15.84 22.30 2.55
N PRO A 19 -15.23 23.48 2.31
CA PRO A 19 -13.84 23.53 1.86
C PRO A 19 -12.84 22.99 2.88
N MET A 20 -13.12 23.16 4.18
CA MET A 20 -12.29 22.62 5.25
C MET A 20 -12.45 21.10 5.34
N LEU A 21 -13.70 20.61 5.34
CA LEU A 21 -13.96 19.18 5.44
C LEU A 21 -13.45 18.42 4.21
N ASP A 22 -13.56 18.97 3.00
CA ASP A 22 -12.99 18.38 1.78
C ASP A 22 -11.47 18.20 1.89
N GLY A 23 -10.76 19.23 2.36
CA GLY A 23 -9.31 19.16 2.56
C GLY A 23 -8.92 18.11 3.60
N LEU A 24 -9.69 17.99 4.68
CA LEU A 24 -9.45 17.01 5.74
C LEU A 24 -9.76 15.57 5.27
N LEU A 25 -10.84 15.37 4.52
CA LEU A 25 -11.22 14.09 3.92
C LEU A 25 -10.14 13.59 2.95
N GLU A 26 -9.66 14.46 2.06
CA GLU A 26 -8.61 14.14 1.10
C GLU A 26 -7.28 13.81 1.80
N LEU A 27 -6.86 14.60 2.79
CA LEU A 27 -5.65 14.33 3.57
C LEU A 27 -5.70 13.01 4.34
N SER A 28 -6.92 12.54 4.64
CA SER A 28 -7.16 11.31 5.41
C SER A 28 -7.46 10.10 4.53
N GLY A 29 -7.38 10.26 3.20
CA GLY A 29 -7.56 9.17 2.24
C GLY A 29 -9.02 8.82 1.93
N SER A 30 -9.99 9.68 2.24
CA SER A 30 -11.38 9.46 1.83
C SER A 30 -11.55 9.71 0.33
N PRO A 31 -12.30 8.85 -0.40
CA PRO A 31 -12.64 9.09 -1.80
C PRO A 31 -13.79 10.09 -1.97
N TYR A 32 -14.45 10.51 -0.88
CA TYR A 32 -15.67 11.31 -0.92
C TYR A 32 -15.43 12.79 -0.65
N ASP A 33 -16.25 13.63 -1.27
CA ASP A 33 -16.36 15.05 -0.93
C ASP A 33 -17.45 15.33 0.13
N THR A 34 -17.49 16.54 0.65
CA THR A 34 -18.46 16.95 1.67
C THR A 34 -19.92 16.78 1.21
N ALA A 35 -20.21 16.97 -0.07
CA ALA A 35 -21.57 16.81 -0.59
C ALA A 35 -22.00 15.33 -0.59
N GLU A 36 -21.11 14.44 -1.00
CA GLU A 36 -21.31 12.99 -0.94
C GLU A 36 -21.40 12.49 0.51
N VAL A 37 -20.54 12.99 1.41
CA VAL A 37 -20.62 12.69 2.85
C VAL A 37 -21.96 13.15 3.43
N LEU A 38 -22.39 14.38 3.14
CA LEU A 38 -23.68 14.90 3.58
C LEU A 38 -24.84 14.04 3.09
N ALA A 39 -24.86 13.67 1.80
CA ALA A 39 -25.90 12.82 1.23
C ALA A 39 -25.95 11.44 1.91
N ARG A 40 -24.79 10.83 2.19
CA ARG A 40 -24.68 9.56 2.92
C ARG A 40 -25.17 9.68 4.35
N MET A 41 -24.80 10.76 5.05
CA MET A 41 -25.25 11.01 6.42
C MET A 41 -26.77 11.21 6.48
N GLN A 42 -27.35 11.98 5.55
CA GLN A 42 -28.80 12.17 5.45
C GLN A 42 -29.53 10.85 5.17
N ALA A 43 -29.03 10.04 4.23
CA ALA A 43 -29.60 8.74 3.91
C ALA A 43 -29.51 7.76 5.08
N ALA A 44 -28.41 7.79 5.85
CA ALA A 44 -28.22 6.96 7.02
C ALA A 44 -29.11 7.39 8.19
N HIS A 45 -29.23 8.70 8.44
CA HIS A 45 -30.12 9.25 9.45
C HIS A 45 -31.59 8.92 9.15
N ALA A 46 -32.00 9.03 7.87
CA ALA A 46 -33.34 8.63 7.43
C ALA A 46 -33.62 7.12 7.66
N LYS A 47 -32.57 6.28 7.69
CA LYS A 47 -32.64 4.85 8.01
C LYS A 47 -32.43 4.56 9.51
N GLY A 48 -32.34 5.58 10.36
CA GLY A 48 -32.12 5.42 11.80
C GLY A 48 -30.74 4.88 12.19
N ARG A 49 -29.75 4.94 11.29
CA ARG A 49 -28.38 4.47 11.58
C ARG A 49 -27.59 5.54 12.34
N PRO A 50 -26.78 5.17 13.35
CA PRO A 50 -25.93 6.11 14.08
C PRO A 50 -24.69 6.52 13.27
N GLN A 51 -24.09 7.66 13.64
CA GLN A 51 -22.85 8.17 13.03
C GLN A 51 -21.69 7.15 13.03
N GLY A 52 -21.62 6.30 14.07
CA GLY A 52 -20.59 5.27 14.23
C GLY A 52 -20.61 4.22 13.13
N ASP A 53 -21.74 4.05 12.45
CA ASP A 53 -21.89 3.12 11.34
C ASP A 53 -21.59 3.76 9.98
N VAL A 54 -21.58 5.10 9.92
CA VAL A 54 -21.48 5.87 8.68
C VAL A 54 -20.07 6.38 8.48
N ILE A 55 -19.47 6.96 9.52
CA ILE A 55 -18.15 7.59 9.48
C ILE A 55 -17.04 6.60 9.05
N PRO A 56 -16.97 5.36 9.57
CA PRO A 56 -15.97 4.39 9.10
C PRO A 56 -16.13 4.05 7.62
N GLY A 57 -17.37 3.99 7.12
CA GLY A 57 -17.66 3.72 5.70
C GLY A 57 -17.37 4.89 4.75
N LEU A 58 -16.77 5.98 5.24
CA LEU A 58 -16.25 7.07 4.43
C LEU A 58 -14.82 6.80 3.92
N PHE A 59 -14.21 5.68 4.32
CA PHE A 59 -12.86 5.29 3.95
C PHE A 59 -12.87 3.89 3.35
N GLU A 60 -12.02 3.63 2.35
CA GLU A 60 -11.89 2.31 1.72
C GLU A 60 -11.07 1.32 2.59
N GLY A 61 -10.36 1.84 3.60
CA GLY A 61 -9.57 1.09 4.58
C GLY A 61 -9.33 1.93 5.84
N GLU A 62 -8.24 1.66 6.56
CA GLU A 62 -7.89 2.44 7.76
C GLU A 62 -7.45 3.87 7.39
N PRO A 63 -8.08 4.93 7.93
CA PRO A 63 -7.74 6.31 7.59
C PRO A 63 -6.33 6.65 8.08
N ARG A 64 -5.49 7.16 7.18
CA ARG A 64 -4.11 7.57 7.48
C ARG A 64 -4.05 9.08 7.72
N PHE A 65 -3.49 9.50 8.85
CA PHE A 65 -3.44 10.92 9.22
C PHE A 65 -2.01 11.45 9.27
N PRO A 66 -1.71 12.63 8.66
CA PRO A 66 -0.40 13.27 8.77
C PRO A 66 -0.03 13.70 10.20
N SER A 67 -1.03 13.93 11.06
CA SER A 67 -0.82 14.23 12.48
C SER A 67 -2.09 14.00 13.30
N PRO A 68 -1.98 13.83 14.64
CA PRO A 68 -3.14 13.72 15.53
C PRO A 68 -4.10 14.92 15.45
N ASP A 69 -3.57 16.12 15.19
CA ASP A 69 -4.38 17.33 15.05
C ASP A 69 -5.27 17.31 13.80
N ILE A 70 -4.79 16.74 12.70
CA ILE A 70 -5.59 16.58 11.47
C ILE A 70 -6.69 15.55 11.71
N ALA A 71 -6.37 14.42 12.35
CA ALA A 71 -7.37 13.42 12.72
C ALA A 71 -8.47 14.03 13.59
N ARG A 72 -8.07 14.75 14.64
CA ARG A 72 -8.99 15.46 15.54
C ARG A 72 -9.90 16.42 14.78
N LYS A 73 -9.33 17.29 13.95
CA LYS A 73 -10.11 18.27 13.15
C LYS A 73 -11.08 17.61 12.19
N LEU A 74 -10.68 16.53 11.53
CA LEU A 74 -11.56 15.77 10.66
C LEU A 74 -12.77 15.26 11.44
N TYR A 75 -12.54 14.56 12.54
CA TYR A 75 -13.64 13.99 13.32
C TYR A 75 -14.53 15.07 13.95
N GLN A 76 -13.97 16.20 14.37
CA GLN A 76 -14.76 17.36 14.81
C GLN A 76 -15.73 17.85 13.73
N ASN A 77 -15.25 17.98 12.48
CA ASN A 77 -16.05 18.42 11.35
C ASN A 77 -17.10 17.38 10.93
N LEU A 78 -16.74 16.10 10.86
CA LEU A 78 -17.67 15.01 10.51
C LEU A 78 -18.78 14.87 11.56
N LEU A 79 -18.43 14.93 12.83
CA LEU A 79 -19.39 14.83 13.91
C LEU A 79 -20.27 16.08 14.01
N GLY A 80 -19.71 17.27 13.78
CA GLY A 80 -20.49 18.50 13.70
C GLY A 80 -21.45 18.50 12.50
N LEU A 81 -21.04 17.95 11.35
CA LEU A 81 -21.90 17.80 10.19
C LEU A 81 -23.04 16.82 10.46
N TRP A 82 -22.75 15.70 11.13
CA TRP A 82 -23.76 14.75 11.58
C TRP A 82 -24.79 15.39 12.52
N ASP A 83 -24.35 16.22 13.47
CA ASP A 83 -25.27 16.92 14.38
C ASP A 83 -26.24 17.82 13.61
N LEU A 84 -25.75 18.56 12.61
CA LEU A 84 -26.60 19.39 11.75
C LEU A 84 -27.65 18.56 10.99
N VAL A 85 -27.27 17.36 10.51
CA VAL A 85 -28.18 16.42 9.86
C VAL A 85 -29.21 15.87 10.84
N ALA A 86 -28.78 15.49 12.04
CA ALA A 86 -29.66 14.97 13.09
C ALA A 86 -30.67 16.01 13.60
N GLU A 87 -30.25 17.29 13.65
CA GLU A 87 -31.12 18.44 13.94
C GLU A 87 -32.06 18.80 12.77
N GLY A 88 -31.94 18.14 11.62
CA GLY A 88 -32.74 18.42 10.42
C GLY A 88 -32.45 19.78 9.79
N ARG A 89 -31.28 20.37 10.06
CA ARG A 89 -30.89 21.68 9.54
C ARG A 89 -30.46 21.57 8.09
N VAL A 90 -30.88 22.53 7.26
CA VAL A 90 -30.39 22.65 5.89
C VAL A 90 -28.94 23.11 5.93
N VAL A 91 -28.01 22.22 5.57
CA VAL A 91 -26.59 22.52 5.45
C VAL A 91 -26.36 23.22 4.11
N ARG A 92 -25.95 24.49 4.14
CA ARG A 92 -25.56 25.25 2.93
C ARG A 92 -24.09 25.00 2.63
N LEU A 93 -23.78 24.60 1.40
CA LEU A 93 -22.43 24.26 0.95
C LEU A 93 -21.76 25.36 0.09
N GLU A 94 -22.47 26.45 -0.24
CA GLU A 94 -21.98 27.62 -1.02
C GLU A 94 -21.58 28.76 -0.06
N ASP A 95 -20.56 29.60 -0.24
CA ASP A 95 -19.50 29.79 -1.24
C ASP A 95 -18.24 30.15 -0.44
N GLY A 96 -17.23 29.29 -0.44
CA GLY A 96 -15.91 29.61 0.08
C GLY A 96 -14.91 29.37 -1.04
N GLU A 97 -14.03 30.33 -1.28
CA GLU A 97 -12.94 30.20 -2.24
C GLU A 97 -12.22 28.87 -1.99
N ARG A 98 -12.36 27.93 -2.95
CA ARG A 98 -11.83 26.57 -2.82
C ARG A 98 -10.33 26.71 -2.54
N PRO A 99 -9.83 26.35 -1.35
CA PRO A 99 -8.41 26.39 -1.09
C PRO A 99 -7.75 25.53 -2.18
N PRO A 100 -6.64 26.00 -2.78
CA PRO A 100 -6.01 25.30 -3.88
C PRO A 100 -5.78 23.86 -3.46
N ARG A 101 -6.44 22.94 -4.17
CA ARG A 101 -6.41 21.50 -3.93
C ARG A 101 -4.97 21.11 -3.62
N PRO A 102 -4.65 20.62 -2.41
CA PRO A 102 -3.31 20.11 -2.14
C PRO A 102 -3.10 19.01 -3.17
N LYS A 103 -2.13 19.18 -4.07
CA LYS A 103 -1.85 18.15 -5.07
C LYS A 103 -1.53 16.89 -4.27
N LYS A 104 -2.36 15.84 -4.42
CA LYS A 104 -2.09 14.49 -3.91
C LYS A 104 -0.60 14.24 -4.14
N SER A 105 0.17 14.14 -3.05
CA SER A 105 1.60 13.91 -3.14
C SER A 105 1.76 12.59 -3.87
N ARG A 106 2.20 12.67 -5.13
CA ARG A 106 2.38 11.47 -5.93
C ARG A 106 3.40 10.60 -5.19
N PRO A 107 3.14 9.29 -5.02
CA PRO A 107 4.13 8.37 -4.54
C PRO A 107 5.42 8.59 -5.34
N VAL A 108 6.52 8.82 -4.62
CA VAL A 108 7.81 9.06 -5.25
C VAL A 108 8.42 7.70 -5.52
N ALA A 109 8.60 7.38 -6.80
CA ALA A 109 9.31 6.16 -7.19
C ALA A 109 10.73 6.18 -6.62
N PRO A 110 11.28 5.03 -6.21
CA PRO A 110 12.65 4.96 -5.74
C PRO A 110 13.61 5.40 -6.85
N ALA A 111 14.75 5.97 -6.47
CA ALA A 111 15.82 6.27 -7.42
C ALA A 111 16.45 4.97 -7.93
N ASP A 112 16.96 4.98 -9.16
CA ASP A 112 17.75 3.87 -9.71
C ASP A 112 18.92 3.53 -8.77
N PHE A 113 19.14 2.24 -8.50
CA PHE A 113 20.32 1.79 -7.73
C PHE A 113 21.55 1.57 -8.62
N HIS A 114 21.39 1.63 -9.94
CA HIS A 114 22.49 1.53 -10.90
C HIS A 114 23.51 2.68 -10.72
N PRO A 115 24.84 2.45 -10.87
CA PRO A 115 25.51 1.22 -11.32
C PRO A 115 25.80 0.20 -10.21
N GLY A 116 25.30 0.44 -8.99
CA GLY A 116 25.53 -0.41 -7.84
C GLY A 116 24.50 -1.51 -7.67
N GLU A 117 24.32 -1.89 -6.41
CA GLU A 117 23.33 -2.85 -5.95
C GLU A 117 22.24 -2.11 -5.15
N PRO A 118 21.01 -2.64 -5.08
CA PRO A 118 19.98 -2.07 -4.23
C PRO A 118 20.45 -2.01 -2.77
N SER A 119 20.32 -0.85 -2.13
CA SER A 119 20.49 -0.71 -0.69
C SER A 119 19.21 -1.13 0.05
N SER A 120 19.27 -1.32 1.37
CA SER A 120 18.06 -1.53 2.18
C SER A 120 17.10 -0.34 2.10
N GLU A 121 17.62 0.89 2.00
CA GLU A 121 16.79 2.09 1.81
C GLU A 121 16.04 2.07 0.47
N PHE A 122 16.70 1.58 -0.60
CA PHE A 122 16.05 1.39 -1.89
C PHE A 122 14.90 0.37 -1.78
N VAL A 123 15.16 -0.78 -1.14
CA VAL A 123 14.16 -1.86 -0.98
C VAL A 123 12.94 -1.36 -0.22
N GLU A 124 13.15 -0.68 0.91
CA GLU A 124 12.07 -0.09 1.72
C GLU A 124 11.28 0.95 0.91
N THR A 125 11.98 1.83 0.18
CA THR A 125 11.31 2.86 -0.64
C THR A 125 10.51 2.23 -1.78
N ALA A 126 11.03 1.17 -2.40
CA ALA A 126 10.37 0.44 -3.46
C ALA A 126 9.12 -0.30 -2.95
N TRP A 127 9.23 -0.98 -1.81
CA TRP A 127 8.10 -1.63 -1.14
C TRP A 127 6.99 -0.62 -0.83
N ARG A 128 7.33 0.49 -0.15
CA ARG A 128 6.36 1.55 0.17
C ARG A 128 5.72 2.16 -1.08
N TYR A 129 6.48 2.31 -2.15
CA TYR A 129 5.95 2.79 -3.43
C TYR A 129 4.92 1.82 -4.05
N LEU A 130 5.16 0.51 -3.95
CA LEU A 130 4.21 -0.51 -4.42
C LEU A 130 2.92 -0.54 -3.59
N GLU A 131 3.03 -0.29 -2.28
CA GLU A 131 1.89 -0.15 -1.38
C GLU A 131 1.05 1.11 -1.68
N ASP A 132 1.72 2.25 -1.90
CA ASP A 132 1.05 3.55 -2.04
C ASP A 132 0.54 3.84 -3.49
N ASP A 133 1.09 3.20 -4.52
CA ASP A 133 0.68 3.37 -5.93
C ASP A 133 0.10 2.08 -6.55
N GLU A 134 -1.19 1.84 -6.32
CA GLU A 134 -1.92 0.69 -6.86
C GLU A 134 -1.85 0.58 -8.39
N LYS A 135 -1.83 1.71 -9.11
CA LYS A 135 -1.76 1.71 -10.58
C LYS A 135 -0.40 1.24 -11.05
N ALA A 136 0.67 1.71 -10.41
CA ALA A 136 2.02 1.26 -10.70
C ALA A 136 2.18 -0.22 -10.35
N ARG A 137 1.68 -0.66 -9.18
CA ARG A 137 1.67 -2.06 -8.75
C ARG A 137 0.97 -2.96 -9.77
N THR A 138 -0.25 -2.60 -10.19
CA THR A 138 -1.03 -3.35 -11.19
C THR A 138 -0.31 -3.46 -12.52
N ARG A 139 0.30 -2.35 -12.99
CA ARG A 139 1.09 -2.37 -14.23
C ARG A 139 2.30 -3.30 -14.12
N LEU A 140 3.00 -3.28 -13.00
CA LEU A 140 4.14 -4.16 -12.76
C LEU A 140 3.70 -5.63 -12.62
N MET A 141 2.54 -5.89 -12.01
CA MET A 141 1.96 -7.24 -11.91
C MET A 141 1.67 -7.80 -13.30
N HIS A 142 1.01 -7.04 -14.16
CA HIS A 142 0.80 -7.47 -15.54
C HIS A 142 2.11 -7.67 -16.30
N ALA A 143 3.12 -6.84 -16.04
CA ALA A 143 4.42 -7.03 -16.66
C ALA A 143 5.11 -8.32 -16.17
N PHE A 144 4.99 -8.64 -14.88
CA PHE A 144 5.47 -9.88 -14.27
C PHE A 144 4.79 -11.10 -14.91
N GLU A 145 3.45 -11.11 -14.90
CA GLU A 145 2.62 -12.18 -15.47
C GLU A 145 2.94 -12.45 -16.93
N ASN A 146 3.11 -11.40 -17.74
CA ASN A 146 3.35 -11.54 -19.16
C ASN A 146 4.79 -11.90 -19.52
N ARG A 147 5.79 -11.53 -18.69
CA ARG A 147 7.21 -11.73 -19.02
C ARG A 147 7.82 -12.96 -18.34
N GLN A 148 7.29 -13.39 -17.20
CA GLN A 148 7.90 -14.41 -16.36
C GLN A 148 7.17 -15.75 -16.42
N ASP A 149 6.67 -16.12 -17.61
CA ASP A 149 5.97 -17.38 -17.88
C ASP A 149 6.74 -18.61 -17.38
N ALA A 150 8.06 -18.68 -17.64
CA ALA A 150 8.88 -19.79 -17.17
C ALA A 150 9.00 -19.87 -15.63
N LEU A 151 9.02 -18.71 -14.95
CA LEU A 151 9.05 -18.65 -13.49
C LEU A 151 7.71 -19.09 -12.90
N LEU A 152 6.60 -18.60 -13.46
CA LEU A 152 5.25 -18.96 -13.05
C LEU A 152 4.98 -20.45 -13.30
N GLY A 153 5.35 -20.97 -14.47
CA GLY A 153 5.23 -22.40 -14.78
C GLY A 153 6.07 -23.29 -13.85
N ALA A 154 7.21 -22.80 -13.34
CA ALA A 154 7.98 -23.51 -12.33
C ALA A 154 7.31 -23.53 -10.96
N LEU A 155 6.58 -22.47 -10.58
CA LEU A 155 5.74 -22.45 -9.38
C LEU A 155 4.55 -23.40 -9.54
N ASP A 156 3.86 -23.37 -10.67
CA ASP A 156 2.72 -24.25 -10.95
C ASP A 156 3.14 -25.73 -10.91
N ALA A 157 4.31 -26.05 -11.46
CA ALA A 157 4.85 -27.41 -11.50
C ALA A 157 5.38 -27.90 -10.14
N ALA A 158 5.53 -27.02 -9.14
CA ALA A 158 6.06 -27.39 -7.83
C ALA A 158 5.06 -28.14 -6.94
N GLY A 159 3.77 -28.15 -7.31
CA GLY A 159 2.73 -28.85 -6.56
C GLY A 159 2.49 -28.28 -5.16
N LEU A 160 2.66 -26.96 -5.01
CA LEU A 160 2.36 -26.21 -3.79
C LEU A 160 0.84 -26.19 -3.53
N THR A 161 0.47 -25.96 -2.28
CA THR A 161 -0.90 -25.53 -1.93
C THR A 161 -1.20 -24.15 -2.51
N ASP A 162 -2.47 -23.74 -2.49
CA ASP A 162 -2.88 -22.41 -2.95
C ASP A 162 -2.19 -21.32 -2.11
N GLU A 163 -2.04 -21.56 -0.79
CA GLU A 163 -1.33 -20.68 0.13
C GLU A 163 0.17 -20.60 -0.20
N GLY A 164 0.84 -21.75 -0.34
CA GLY A 164 2.26 -21.82 -0.68
C GLY A 164 2.57 -21.17 -2.04
N TYR A 165 1.70 -21.41 -3.03
CA TYR A 165 1.77 -20.78 -4.33
C TYR A 165 1.56 -19.27 -4.24
N GLY A 166 0.54 -18.83 -3.50
CA GLY A 166 0.22 -17.42 -3.29
C GLY A 166 1.40 -16.65 -2.70
N VAL A 167 2.00 -17.18 -1.63
CA VAL A 167 3.19 -16.60 -0.98
C VAL A 167 4.37 -16.53 -1.96
N ALA A 168 4.71 -17.65 -2.62
CA ALA A 168 5.84 -17.70 -3.54
C ALA A 168 5.67 -16.71 -4.71
N ARG A 169 4.48 -16.69 -5.31
CA ARG A 169 4.13 -15.83 -6.44
C ARG A 169 4.15 -14.35 -6.04
N HIS A 170 3.56 -14.01 -4.91
CA HIS A 170 3.52 -12.64 -4.41
C HIS A 170 4.94 -12.11 -4.15
N LEU A 171 5.76 -12.86 -3.42
CA LEU A 171 7.12 -12.45 -3.09
C LEU A 171 8.00 -12.33 -4.35
N LEU A 172 7.89 -13.25 -5.31
CA LEU A 172 8.62 -13.16 -6.58
C LEU A 172 8.16 -11.98 -7.45
N PHE A 173 6.87 -11.63 -7.40
CA PHE A 173 6.36 -10.42 -8.03
C PHE A 173 7.01 -9.17 -7.42
N GLU A 174 7.04 -9.04 -6.10
CA GLU A 174 7.61 -7.87 -5.43
C GLU A 174 9.10 -7.71 -5.76
N LEU A 175 9.86 -8.80 -5.69
CA LEU A 175 11.28 -8.82 -6.04
C LEU A 175 11.50 -8.41 -7.50
N TYR A 176 10.68 -8.92 -8.43
CA TYR A 176 10.70 -8.48 -9.83
C TYR A 176 10.37 -6.98 -9.97
N ALA A 177 9.35 -6.50 -9.25
CA ALA A 177 8.93 -5.10 -9.29
C ALA A 177 10.02 -4.16 -8.77
N MET A 178 10.68 -4.52 -7.67
CA MET A 178 11.84 -3.78 -7.14
C MET A 178 12.97 -3.68 -8.17
N LEU A 179 13.25 -4.77 -8.90
CA LEU A 179 14.26 -4.76 -9.95
C LEU A 179 13.85 -3.90 -11.16
N GLU A 180 12.58 -3.95 -11.58
CA GLU A 180 12.04 -3.08 -12.64
C GLU A 180 12.09 -1.60 -12.26
N LEU A 181 11.89 -1.27 -10.97
CA LEU A 181 11.92 0.10 -10.49
C LEU A 181 13.35 0.67 -10.38
N GLY A 182 14.34 -0.16 -10.02
CA GLY A 182 15.70 0.30 -9.74
C GLY A 182 16.73 0.05 -10.83
N TRP A 183 16.41 -0.76 -11.85
CA TRP A 183 17.29 -1.08 -12.98
C TRP A 183 16.72 -0.56 -14.30
N SER A 184 17.27 0.56 -14.80
CA SER A 184 16.68 1.35 -15.89
C SER A 184 16.70 0.75 -17.33
N PRO A 185 17.22 -0.47 -17.56
CA PRO A 185 16.82 -1.31 -18.71
C PRO A 185 15.64 -2.27 -18.45
N GLY A 186 15.34 -2.54 -17.19
CA GLY A 186 14.40 -3.54 -16.70
C GLY A 186 14.97 -4.97 -16.69
N VAL A 187 14.10 -5.92 -16.40
CA VAL A 187 14.36 -7.35 -16.31
C VAL A 187 13.83 -8.05 -17.57
N ALA A 188 14.63 -8.93 -18.15
CA ALA A 188 14.23 -9.79 -19.26
C ALA A 188 13.36 -10.96 -18.76
N SER A 189 12.84 -11.75 -19.69
CA SER A 189 12.18 -13.02 -19.32
C SER A 189 13.22 -13.99 -18.75
N VAL A 190 12.90 -14.58 -17.60
CA VAL A 190 13.72 -15.64 -17.01
C VAL A 190 13.68 -16.88 -17.89
N ARG A 191 14.86 -17.46 -18.18
CA ARG A 191 14.97 -18.72 -18.92
C ARG A 191 14.75 -19.89 -17.96
N PRO A 192 14.07 -20.98 -18.37
CA PRO A 192 13.87 -22.16 -17.51
C PRO A 192 15.17 -22.72 -16.93
N ALA A 193 16.26 -22.71 -17.70
CA ALA A 193 17.57 -23.18 -17.26
C ALA A 193 18.15 -22.39 -16.07
N ALA A 194 17.80 -21.10 -15.91
CA ALA A 194 18.26 -20.27 -14.81
C ALA A 194 17.52 -20.56 -13.48
N LEU A 195 16.41 -21.28 -13.53
CA LEU A 195 15.64 -21.72 -12.37
C LEU A 195 16.15 -23.05 -11.80
N VAL A 196 16.93 -23.79 -12.59
CA VAL A 196 17.72 -24.92 -12.12
C VAL A 196 18.98 -24.35 -11.51
N ALA A 197 19.45 -24.90 -10.37
CA ALA A 197 20.59 -24.39 -9.60
C ALA A 197 21.78 -23.99 -10.49
N ASP A 198 21.84 -22.72 -10.85
CA ASP A 198 22.84 -22.17 -11.74
C ASP A 198 23.97 -21.60 -10.89
N THR A 199 25.05 -22.36 -10.77
CA THR A 199 26.24 -21.96 -10.02
C THR A 199 27.01 -20.82 -10.69
N THR A 200 26.57 -20.36 -11.87
CA THR A 200 27.20 -19.27 -12.62
C THR A 200 26.46 -17.94 -12.51
N ALA A 201 25.29 -17.91 -11.85
CA ALA A 201 24.54 -16.68 -11.63
C ALA A 201 25.34 -15.70 -10.74
N PRO A 202 25.28 -14.38 -11.00
CA PRO A 202 25.90 -13.40 -10.13
C PRO A 202 25.30 -13.48 -8.73
N PRO A 203 26.10 -13.24 -7.67
CA PRO A 203 25.57 -13.24 -6.31
C PRO A 203 24.45 -12.19 -6.20
N VAL A 204 23.33 -12.61 -5.64
CA VAL A 204 22.21 -11.71 -5.32
C VAL A 204 22.69 -10.70 -4.26
N PRO A 205 22.23 -9.44 -4.27
CA PRO A 205 22.53 -8.47 -3.22
C PRO A 205 22.00 -8.92 -1.85
N GLU A 206 22.72 -8.56 -0.78
CA GLU A 206 22.32 -8.85 0.61
C GLU A 206 20.92 -8.31 0.91
N SER A 207 20.64 -7.07 0.52
CA SER A 207 19.37 -6.37 0.77
C SER A 207 18.14 -7.12 0.25
N LEU A 208 18.21 -7.65 -0.97
CA LEU A 208 17.13 -8.45 -1.57
C LEU A 208 16.99 -9.83 -0.91
N ARG A 209 18.11 -10.44 -0.49
CA ARG A 209 18.08 -11.70 0.28
C ARG A 209 17.43 -11.52 1.63
N THR A 210 17.78 -10.45 2.35
CA THR A 210 17.20 -10.11 3.66
C THR A 210 15.71 -9.90 3.53
N TYR A 211 15.26 -9.08 2.57
CA TYR A 211 13.83 -8.87 2.32
C TYR A 211 13.07 -10.18 2.08
N ALA A 212 13.59 -11.04 1.19
CA ALA A 212 12.97 -12.33 0.93
C ALA A 212 12.94 -13.24 2.15
N ALA A 213 13.99 -13.22 2.98
CA ALA A 213 14.04 -14.01 4.21
C ALA A 213 13.04 -13.52 5.27
N GLU A 214 12.90 -12.20 5.43
CA GLU A 214 11.93 -11.58 6.33
C GLU A 214 10.49 -11.89 5.88
N ALA A 215 10.16 -11.71 4.62
CA ALA A 215 8.83 -12.03 4.08
C ALA A 215 8.48 -13.53 4.23
N LEU A 216 9.44 -14.43 4.04
CA LEU A 216 9.23 -15.87 4.27
C LEU A 216 9.06 -16.21 5.76
N PHE A 217 9.77 -15.50 6.64
CA PHE A 217 9.61 -15.67 8.09
C PHE A 217 8.21 -15.18 8.54
N GLU A 218 7.73 -14.06 8.01
CA GLU A 218 6.37 -13.57 8.28
C GLU A 218 5.31 -14.58 7.81
N ALA A 219 5.46 -15.15 6.62
CA ALA A 219 4.55 -16.19 6.12
C ALA A 219 4.56 -17.49 6.96
N GLU A 220 5.69 -17.82 7.59
CA GLU A 220 5.77 -18.94 8.54
C GLU A 220 5.00 -18.66 9.84
N GLN A 221 4.98 -17.40 10.29
CA GLN A 221 4.33 -16.96 11.51
C GLN A 221 2.87 -16.52 11.30
N ASP A 222 2.30 -16.71 10.11
CA ASP A 222 0.93 -16.33 9.81
C ASP A 222 -0.07 -17.07 10.74
N GLU A 223 -0.82 -16.31 11.52
CA GLU A 223 -1.75 -16.86 12.51
C GLU A 223 -3.06 -17.41 11.90
N VAL A 224 -3.34 -17.08 10.64
CA VAL A 224 -4.58 -17.42 9.93
C VAL A 224 -4.38 -18.63 9.02
N GLN A 225 -3.30 -18.65 8.25
CA GLN A 225 -2.96 -19.70 7.29
C GLN A 225 -1.45 -19.99 7.26
N PRO A 226 -0.88 -20.58 8.32
CA PRO A 226 0.55 -20.86 8.36
C PRO A 226 0.92 -21.96 7.36
N LEU A 227 2.03 -21.76 6.64
CA LEU A 227 2.62 -22.81 5.82
C LEU A 227 3.23 -23.91 6.70
N THR A 228 3.14 -25.16 6.25
CA THR A 228 3.87 -26.24 6.92
C THR A 228 5.37 -26.06 6.74
N ALA A 229 6.18 -26.51 7.72
CA ALA A 229 7.64 -26.40 7.62
C ALA A 229 8.21 -27.05 6.35
N GLN A 230 7.63 -28.17 5.91
CA GLN A 230 8.06 -28.85 4.68
C GLN A 230 7.77 -28.01 3.44
N GLU A 231 6.57 -27.43 3.35
CA GLU A 231 6.18 -26.58 2.24
C GLU A 231 6.96 -25.26 2.22
N LEU A 232 7.19 -24.65 3.39
CA LEU A 232 7.99 -23.45 3.53
C LEU A 232 9.40 -23.65 2.98
N GLU A 233 10.04 -24.80 3.19
CA GLU A 233 11.36 -25.10 2.63
C GLU A 233 11.34 -25.22 1.10
N VAL A 234 10.25 -25.75 0.52
CA VAL A 234 10.04 -25.76 -0.93
C VAL A 234 9.86 -24.34 -1.45
N VAL A 235 9.00 -23.54 -0.82
CA VAL A 235 8.76 -22.13 -1.16
C VAL A 235 10.05 -21.32 -1.05
N ARG A 236 10.80 -21.47 0.04
CA ARG A 236 12.11 -20.84 0.26
C ARG A 236 13.08 -21.15 -0.87
N THR A 237 13.18 -22.43 -1.26
CA THR A 237 14.04 -22.86 -2.36
C THR A 237 13.62 -22.24 -3.70
N LEU A 238 12.32 -22.19 -3.99
CA LEU A 238 11.77 -21.61 -5.22
C LEU A 238 11.99 -20.10 -5.28
N VAL A 239 11.72 -19.38 -4.19
CA VAL A 239 11.94 -17.94 -4.09
C VAL A 239 13.41 -17.60 -4.24
N GLN A 240 14.31 -18.34 -3.59
CA GLN A 240 15.76 -18.11 -3.71
C GLN A 240 16.25 -18.31 -5.16
N ARG A 241 15.81 -19.39 -5.83
CA ARG A 241 16.15 -19.65 -7.23
C ARG A 241 15.54 -18.62 -8.18
N GLY A 242 14.28 -18.27 -7.96
CA GLY A 242 13.58 -17.24 -8.74
C GLY A 242 14.24 -15.88 -8.61
N LEU A 243 14.62 -15.47 -7.39
CA LEU A 243 15.35 -14.23 -7.14
C LEU A 243 16.71 -14.23 -7.84
N ALA A 244 17.48 -15.31 -7.75
CA ALA A 244 18.75 -15.43 -8.45
C ALA A 244 18.58 -15.35 -9.98
N ALA A 245 17.55 -16.00 -10.52
CA ALA A 245 17.25 -15.97 -11.93
C ALA A 245 16.80 -14.58 -12.41
N LEU A 246 15.96 -13.89 -11.64
CA LEU A 246 15.54 -12.50 -11.89
C LEU A 246 16.74 -11.55 -11.87
N TRP A 247 17.63 -11.69 -10.88
CA TRP A 247 18.86 -10.91 -10.78
C TRP A 247 19.79 -11.14 -11.97
N GLY A 248 19.94 -12.38 -12.42
CA GLY A 248 20.70 -12.73 -13.62
C GLY A 248 20.04 -12.28 -14.94
N ALA A 249 18.72 -12.11 -14.95
CA ALA A 249 17.94 -11.71 -16.13
C ALA A 249 17.85 -10.18 -16.33
N ARG A 250 18.48 -9.37 -15.47
CA ARG A 250 18.57 -7.92 -15.68
C ARG A 250 19.17 -7.63 -17.06
N LYS A 251 18.50 -6.78 -17.84
CA LYS A 251 18.93 -6.47 -19.20
C LYS A 251 20.26 -5.72 -19.17
N GLY A 252 21.18 -6.13 -20.03
CA GLY A 252 22.42 -5.39 -20.28
C GLY A 252 22.12 -4.00 -20.84
N ARG A 253 22.99 -3.05 -20.53
CA ARG A 253 23.11 -1.82 -21.31
C ARG A 253 24.14 -2.01 -22.41
#